data_AF-A0AAW4WLG2-F1
#
_entry.id   AF-A0AAW4WLG2-F1
#
_cell.length_a   1.000
_cell.length_b   1.000
_cell.length_c   1.000
_cell.angle_alpha   90.00
_cell.angle_beta   90.00
_cell.angle_gamma   90.00
#
_symmetry.space_group_name_H-M   'P 1'
#
loop_
_entity.id
_entity.type
_entity.pdbx_description
1 polymer ?
#
loop_
_entity_poly.entity_id
_entity_poly.type
_entity_poly.pdbx_seq_one_letter_code
_entity_poly.pdbx_strand_id
1 'polypeptide(L)'
;MNRQEFMRRLEQLLEGIPEEEKREAIAYYTSYFEDAGEENEEKIIRELESPEKVAATIRADFPGCNNSETASSGNQQESSEDYLELQSAV
;
A
#
# COMPACT_ATOMS: atom_id res chain seq x y z
N MET A 1 -2.85 -1.51 13.23
CA MET A 1 -3.05 -0.17 12.61
C MET A 1 -4.43 -0.17 12.02
N ASN A 2 -5.21 0.91 12.15
CA ASN A 2 -6.58 0.98 11.61
C ASN A 2 -6.64 1.81 10.34
N ARG A 3 -7.73 1.68 9.56
CA ARG A 3 -7.95 2.43 8.32
C ARG A 3 -7.64 3.92 8.46
N GLN A 4 -8.16 4.57 9.51
CA GLN A 4 -7.94 6.00 9.73
C GLN A 4 -6.47 6.37 9.87
N GLU A 5 -5.70 5.56 10.61
CA GLU A 5 -4.27 5.78 10.77
C GLU A 5 -3.53 5.54 9.44
N PHE A 6 -3.99 4.58 8.64
CA PHE A 6 -3.45 4.30 7.31
C PHE A 6 -3.67 5.45 6.35
N MET A 7 -4.91 5.93 6.26
CA MET A 7 -5.24 7.09 5.43
C MET A 7 -4.44 8.33 5.86
N ARG A 8 -4.37 8.60 7.16
CA ARG A 8 -3.63 9.77 7.66
C ARG A 8 -2.13 9.70 7.32
N ARG A 9 -1.49 8.53 7.48
CA ARG A 9 -0.08 8.35 7.09
C ARG A 9 0.09 8.46 5.58
N LEU A 10 -0.80 7.85 4.81
CA LEU A 10 -0.78 7.92 3.35
C LEU A 10 -0.88 9.38 2.87
N GLU A 11 -1.80 10.17 3.41
CA GLU A 11 -1.94 11.60 3.10
C GLU A 11 -0.65 12.40 3.36
N GLN A 12 0.01 12.15 4.49
CA GLN A 12 1.28 12.84 4.82
C GLN A 12 2.41 12.43 3.88
N LEU A 13 2.46 11.17 3.48
CA LEU A 13 3.48 10.68 2.54
C LEU A 13 3.24 11.21 1.10
N LEU A 14 1.99 11.50 0.76
CA LEU A 14 1.58 12.11 -0.51
C LEU A 14 1.65 13.65 -0.50
N GLU A 15 2.14 14.28 0.57
CA GLU A 15 2.28 15.75 0.64
C GLU A 15 3.22 16.32 -0.46
N GLY A 16 4.07 15.47 -1.04
CA GLY A 16 4.92 15.81 -2.19
C GLY A 16 4.23 15.76 -3.56
N ILE A 17 2.99 15.30 -3.64
CA ILE A 17 2.19 15.17 -4.88
C ILE A 17 1.17 16.34 -4.95
N PRO A 18 0.79 16.84 -6.15
CA PRO A 18 -0.31 17.78 -6.30
C PRO A 18 -1.59 17.34 -5.58
N GLU A 19 -2.31 18.31 -5.03
CA GLU A 19 -3.51 18.05 -4.23
C GLU A 19 -4.58 17.26 -5.00
N GLU A 20 -4.68 17.46 -6.32
CA GLU A 20 -5.60 16.74 -7.19
C GLU A 20 -5.31 15.24 -7.20
N GLU A 21 -4.11 14.83 -7.59
CA GLU A 21 -3.68 13.42 -7.59
C GLU A 21 -3.69 12.81 -6.18
N LYS A 22 -3.31 13.59 -5.16
CA LYS A 22 -3.42 13.15 -3.76
C LYS A 22 -4.86 12.83 -3.41
N ARG A 23 -5.83 13.71 -3.74
CA ARG A 23 -7.25 13.45 -3.47
C ARG A 23 -7.75 12.22 -4.22
N GLU A 24 -7.34 12.04 -5.47
CA GLU A 24 -7.71 10.87 -6.26
C GLU A 24 -7.17 9.58 -5.63
N ALA A 25 -5.88 9.55 -5.26
CA ALA A 25 -5.27 8.41 -4.59
C ALA A 25 -5.97 8.10 -3.26
N ILE A 26 -6.21 9.11 -2.43
CA ILE A 26 -6.89 8.93 -1.14
C ILE A 26 -8.31 8.44 -1.34
N ALA A 27 -9.06 8.99 -2.30
CA ALA A 27 -10.42 8.54 -2.61
C ALA A 27 -10.44 7.08 -3.07
N TYR A 28 -9.47 6.68 -3.90
CA TYR A 28 -9.33 5.30 -4.37
C TYR A 28 -9.16 4.31 -3.20
N TYR A 29 -8.17 4.54 -2.34
CA TYR A 29 -7.92 3.65 -1.20
C TYR A 29 -9.06 3.74 -0.17
N THR A 30 -9.66 4.90 0.03
CA THR A 30 -10.82 5.08 0.91
C THR A 30 -11.97 4.17 0.47
N SER A 31 -12.34 4.20 -0.81
CA SER A 31 -13.39 3.34 -1.35
C SER A 31 -13.03 1.86 -1.25
N TYR A 32 -11.76 1.49 -1.40
CA TYR A 32 -11.29 0.11 -1.25
C TYR A 32 -11.47 -0.40 0.19
N PHE A 33 -11.18 0.43 1.19
CA PHE A 33 -11.46 0.11 2.60
C PHE A 33 -12.97 0.07 2.91
N GLU A 34 -13.76 0.95 2.29
CA GLU A 34 -15.23 0.94 2.46
C GLU A 34 -15.88 -0.31 1.87
N ASP A 35 -15.42 -0.77 0.70
CA ASP A 35 -15.89 -2.00 0.06
C ASP A 35 -15.51 -3.25 0.87
N ALA A 36 -14.30 -3.26 1.42
CA ALA A 36 -13.83 -4.34 2.30
C ALA A 36 -14.63 -4.39 3.63
N GLY A 37 -15.05 -3.23 4.15
CA GLY A 37 -15.75 -3.11 5.42
C GLY A 37 -14.84 -3.21 6.64
N GLU A 38 -15.37 -2.78 7.80
CA GLU A 38 -14.60 -2.66 9.06
C GLU A 38 -13.95 -4.00 9.49
N GLU A 39 -14.61 -5.12 9.21
CA GLU A 39 -14.11 -6.47 9.55
C GLU A 39 -12.86 -6.89 8.75
N ASN A 40 -12.65 -6.31 7.56
CA ASN A 40 -11.53 -6.65 6.68
C ASN A 40 -10.43 -5.58 6.67
N GLU A 41 -10.57 -4.45 7.38
CA GLU A 41 -9.56 -3.39 7.39
C GLU A 41 -8.18 -3.90 7.79
N GLU A 42 -8.08 -4.78 8.78
CA GLU A 42 -6.79 -5.34 9.22
C GLU A 42 -6.17 -6.25 8.15
N LYS A 43 -6.99 -7.01 7.41
CA LYS A 43 -6.55 -7.82 6.28
C LYS A 43 -5.99 -6.94 5.16
N ILE A 44 -6.75 -5.93 4.79
CA ILE A 44 -6.36 -4.96 3.74
C ILE A 44 -5.05 -4.28 4.12
N ILE A 45 -4.86 -3.89 5.39
CA ILE A 45 -3.62 -3.26 5.85
C ILE A 45 -2.43 -4.22 5.74
N ARG A 46 -2.62 -5.52 5.99
CA ARG A 46 -1.59 -6.54 5.77
C ARG A 46 -1.30 -6.73 4.29
N GLU A 47 -2.31 -6.76 3.44
CA GLU A 47 -2.17 -6.88 1.97
C GLU A 47 -1.46 -5.68 1.35
N LEU A 48 -1.77 -4.47 1.83
CA LEU A 48 -1.12 -3.24 1.41
C LEU A 48 0.30 -3.07 2.01
N GLU A 49 0.73 -4.01 2.86
CA GLU A 49 1.99 -4.07 3.62
C GLU A 49 2.22 -2.87 4.55
N SER A 50 2.34 -1.66 4.01
CA SER A 50 2.57 -0.41 4.73
C SER A 50 2.20 0.82 3.89
N PRO A 51 1.69 1.90 4.53
CA PRO A 51 1.33 3.13 3.81
C PRO A 51 2.53 3.77 3.12
N GLU A 52 3.74 3.56 3.63
CA GLU A 52 5.00 4.01 3.02
C GLU A 52 5.24 3.39 1.65
N LYS A 53 4.96 2.09 1.51
CA LYS A 53 5.14 1.37 0.25
C LYS A 53 4.09 1.78 -0.77
N VAL A 54 2.84 1.90 -0.34
CA VAL A 54 1.75 2.43 -1.16
C VAL A 54 2.06 3.84 -1.65
N ALA A 55 2.47 4.74 -0.74
CA ALA A 55 2.84 6.10 -1.11
C ALA A 55 4.04 6.15 -2.06
N ALA A 56 5.05 5.30 -1.85
CA ALA A 56 6.20 5.21 -2.75
C ALA A 56 5.79 4.79 -4.16
N THR A 57 4.88 3.81 -4.28
CA THR A 57 4.32 3.40 -5.58
C THR A 57 3.58 4.55 -6.25
N ILE A 58 2.65 5.21 -5.55
CA ILE A 58 1.90 6.35 -6.10
C ILE A 58 2.86 7.46 -6.54
N ARG A 59 3.85 7.79 -5.70
CA ARG A 59 4.87 8.81 -6.04
C ARG A 59 5.73 8.40 -7.24
N ALA A 60 5.99 7.11 -7.43
CA ALA A 60 6.70 6.60 -8.60
C ALA A 60 5.86 6.70 -9.89
N ASP A 61 4.54 6.52 -9.79
CA ASP A 61 3.59 6.73 -10.89
C ASP A 61 3.45 8.22 -11.28
N PHE A 62 3.75 9.15 -10.36
CA PHE A 62 3.74 10.60 -10.59
C PHE A 62 5.16 11.22 -10.59
N PRO A 63 6.02 10.92 -11.59
CA PRO A 63 7.42 11.38 -11.62
C PRO A 63 7.57 12.90 -11.82
N GLY A 64 6.48 13.64 -12.03
CA GLY A 64 6.48 15.09 -12.26
C GLY A 64 6.59 15.96 -11.00
N CYS A 65 6.55 15.38 -9.80
CA CYS A 65 6.59 16.10 -8.52
C CYS A 65 7.86 15.80 -7.70
N ASN A 66 8.96 16.39 -8.14
CA ASN A 66 10.17 16.69 -7.36
C ASN A 66 11.15 15.56 -6.98
N ASN A 67 12.21 15.46 -7.80
CA ASN A 67 13.62 15.62 -7.39
C ASN A 67 14.13 14.79 -6.19
N SER A 68 14.22 13.47 -6.33
CA SER A 68 15.29 12.71 -5.71
C SER A 68 15.38 11.38 -6.43
N GLU A 69 16.53 11.12 -7.02
CA GLU A 69 16.98 9.77 -7.31
C GLU A 69 16.78 8.90 -6.07
N THR A 70 15.76 8.05 -6.07
CA THR A 70 15.79 6.80 -5.32
C THR A 70 15.49 5.70 -6.31
N ALA A 71 16.52 5.43 -7.11
CA ALA A 71 16.78 4.07 -7.54
C ALA A 71 16.83 3.15 -6.30
N SER A 72 16.42 1.90 -6.49
CA SER A 72 16.43 0.82 -5.49
C SER A 72 15.25 0.89 -4.51
N SER A 73 14.46 -0.16 -4.28
CA SER A 73 14.71 -1.58 -4.51
C SER A 73 13.36 -2.25 -4.64
N GLY A 74 13.19 -3.02 -5.71
CA GLY A 74 12.19 -4.07 -5.73
C GLY A 74 12.54 -5.07 -4.65
N ASN A 75 12.00 -4.88 -3.45
CA ASN A 75 11.99 -5.95 -2.45
C ASN A 75 10.83 -6.87 -2.81
N GLN A 76 11.20 -7.86 -3.61
CA GLN A 76 10.59 -9.18 -3.60
C GLN A 76 10.42 -9.64 -2.14
N GLN A 77 9.40 -10.47 -1.94
CA GLN A 77 9.31 -11.51 -0.91
C GLN A 77 8.44 -11.20 0.30
N GLU A 78 7.17 -11.53 0.17
CA GLU A 78 6.47 -12.37 1.16
C GLU A 78 5.61 -13.40 0.40
N SER A 79 6.29 -14.35 -0.25
CA SER A 79 5.69 -15.65 -0.58
C SER A 79 6.09 -16.59 0.56
N SER A 80 5.42 -16.42 1.69
CA SER A 80 5.65 -17.24 2.87
C SER A 80 4.70 -18.44 2.84
N GLU A 81 5.25 -19.57 2.41
CA GLU A 81 5.13 -20.84 3.14
C GLU A 81 3.74 -21.51 3.20
N ASP A 82 3.31 -22.17 2.11
CA ASP A 82 2.26 -23.20 2.17
C ASP A 82 2.52 -24.39 1.22
N TYR A 83 3.76 -24.91 1.19
CA TYR A 83 4.12 -26.05 0.31
C TYR A 83 4.90 -27.17 1.01
N LEU A 84 4.68 -27.38 2.31
CA LEU A 84 5.36 -28.46 3.04
C LEU A 84 4.48 -29.47 3.78
N GLU A 85 3.17 -29.57 3.49
CA GLU A 85 2.30 -30.54 4.19
C GLU A 85 1.58 -31.57 3.31
N LEU A 86 2.00 -31.82 2.06
CA LEU A 86 1.43 -32.96 1.30
C LEU A 86 2.45 -33.74 0.45
N GLN A 87 3.64 -34.03 1.00
CA GLN A 87 4.25 -35.35 0.77
C GLN A 87 3.69 -36.36 1.78
N SER A 88 2.36 -36.40 1.88
CA SER A 88 1.68 -37.61 2.30
C SER A 88 1.92 -38.67 1.22
N ALA A 89 2.36 -39.84 1.66
CA ALA A 89 1.99 -41.12 1.07
C ALA A 89 2.32 -41.31 -0.42
N VAL A 90 3.46 -41.93 -0.72
CA VAL A 90 3.56 -43.28 -1.33
C VAL A 90 4.90 -43.90 -0.91
#